data_AF-A0A7X7FPF1-F1
#
_entry.id   AF-A0A7X7FPF1-F1
#
_cell.length_a   1.000
_cell.length_b   1.000
_cell.length_c   1.000
_cell.angle_alpha   90.00
_cell.angle_beta   90.00
_cell.angle_gamma   90.00
#
_symmetry.space_group_name_H-M   'P 1'
#
loop_
_entity.id
_entity.type
_entity.pdbx_description
1 polymer ?
#
loop_
_entity_poly.entity_id
_entity_poly.type
_entity_poly.pdbx_seq_one_letter_code
_entity_poly.pdbx_strand_id
1 'polypeptide(L)'
;MRTLAHITHEAVEKVGGIGAVLQGLLTCEAYRSREQRTILIGPTFATEGGADGRLGPAGEVLYSSIDGVTQHPVSRALDQVRRDFHVEIIYGYRRFQDPHSAARVAVEVVLIDVSR
;
A
#
# COMPACT_ATOMS: atom_id res chain seq x y z
N MET A 1 -4.05 -5.95 19.13
CA MET A 1 -3.38 -5.82 17.81
C MET A 1 -2.54 -4.55 17.70
N ARG A 2 -1.24 -4.68 17.43
CA ARG A 2 -0.32 -3.55 17.17
C ARG A 2 -0.37 -3.14 15.70
N THR A 3 -0.29 -1.86 15.37
CA THR A 3 -0.15 -1.39 13.98
C THR A 3 1.31 -1.05 13.69
N LEU A 4 1.86 -1.58 12.62
CA LEU A 4 3.18 -1.28 12.09
C LEU A 4 3.04 -0.60 10.72
N ALA A 5 3.60 0.59 10.59
CA ALA A 5 3.68 1.31 9.34
C ALA A 5 5.13 1.28 8.83
N HIS A 6 5.34 0.74 7.63
CA HIS A 6 6.62 0.82 6.92
C HIS A 6 6.53 1.91 5.88
N ILE A 7 7.32 2.97 6.06
CA ILE A 7 7.30 4.13 5.17
C ILE A 7 8.49 4.02 4.21
N THR A 8 8.22 3.92 2.91
CA THR A 8 9.26 3.79 1.88
C THR A 8 8.77 4.25 0.51
N HIS A 9 9.71 4.70 -0.32
CA HIS A 9 9.44 4.93 -1.75
C HIS A 9 9.24 3.63 -2.53
N GLU A 10 9.65 2.48 -1.99
CA GLU A 10 9.47 1.16 -2.62
C GLU A 10 8.21 0.41 -2.14
N ALA A 11 7.19 1.13 -1.63
CA ALA A 11 5.95 0.51 -1.13
C ALA A 11 5.20 -0.28 -2.21
N VAL A 12 5.22 0.23 -3.45
CA VAL A 12 4.62 -0.41 -4.64
C VAL A 12 5.68 -0.73 -5.69
N GLU A 13 6.54 0.20 -6.04
CA GLU A 13 7.55 -0.05 -7.08
C GLU A 13 8.83 -0.63 -6.45
N LYS A 14 9.23 -1.81 -6.92
CA LYS A 14 10.50 -2.42 -6.51
C LYS A 14 11.59 -1.88 -7.44
N VAL A 15 12.32 -0.88 -6.95
CA VAL A 15 13.42 -0.23 -7.69
C VAL A 15 14.77 -0.81 -7.27
N GLY A 16 14.88 -1.29 -6.04
CA GLY A 16 16.15 -1.73 -5.47
C GLY A 16 16.00 -2.73 -4.33
N GLY A 17 16.92 -2.65 -3.38
CA GLY A 17 17.04 -3.61 -2.29
C GLY A 17 15.90 -3.52 -1.28
N ILE A 18 15.26 -2.37 -1.10
CA ILE A 18 14.23 -2.19 -0.05
C ILE A 18 13.00 -3.01 -0.39
N GLY A 19 12.55 -3.02 -1.64
CA GLY A 19 11.43 -3.86 -2.07
C GLY A 19 11.72 -5.36 -1.88
N ALA A 20 12.98 -5.80 -2.03
CA ALA A 20 13.38 -7.18 -1.74
C ALA A 20 13.32 -7.50 -0.25
N VAL A 21 13.81 -6.58 0.61
CA VAL A 21 13.73 -6.71 2.07
C VAL A 21 12.28 -6.76 2.54
N LEU A 22 11.42 -5.87 2.03
CA LEU A 22 9.99 -5.88 2.36
C LEU A 22 9.33 -7.19 1.93
N GLN A 23 9.60 -7.66 0.71
CA GLN A 23 9.07 -8.92 0.22
C GLN A 23 9.43 -10.08 1.16
N GLY A 24 10.70 -10.21 1.56
CA GLY A 24 11.14 -11.26 2.49
C GLY A 24 10.60 -11.09 3.92
N LEU A 25 10.56 -9.86 4.44
CA LEU A 25 10.02 -9.59 5.77
C LEU A 25 8.53 -9.93 5.85
N LEU A 26 7.74 -9.51 4.87
CA LEU A 26 6.29 -9.69 4.86
C LEU A 26 5.90 -11.15 4.66
N THR A 27 6.70 -11.93 3.90
CA THR A 27 6.45 -13.36 3.70
C THR A 27 6.98 -14.24 4.84
N CYS A 28 7.90 -13.73 5.66
CA CYS A 28 8.50 -14.43 6.79
C CYS A 28 7.44 -14.87 7.83
N GLU A 29 7.44 -16.16 8.18
CA GLU A 29 6.52 -16.73 9.17
C GLU A 29 6.66 -16.08 10.55
N ALA A 30 7.90 -15.85 11.02
CA ALA A 30 8.15 -15.26 12.33
C ALA A 30 7.63 -13.82 12.46
N TYR A 31 7.55 -13.10 11.34
CA TYR A 31 6.95 -11.77 11.27
C TYR A 31 5.42 -11.86 11.24
N ARG A 32 4.86 -12.78 10.43
CA ARG A 32 3.41 -12.96 10.24
C ARG A 32 2.70 -13.59 11.42
N SER A 33 3.38 -14.40 12.24
CA SER A 33 2.80 -15.06 13.41
C SER A 33 2.54 -14.11 14.59
N ARG A 34 2.96 -12.85 14.48
CA ARG A 34 2.70 -11.80 15.48
C ARG A 34 1.29 -11.23 15.29
N GLU A 35 0.60 -10.92 16.38
CA GLU A 35 -0.71 -10.25 16.35
C GLU A 35 -0.55 -8.75 15.99
N GLN A 36 -0.43 -8.48 14.69
CA GLN A 36 -0.16 -7.14 14.17
C GLN A 36 -0.87 -6.86 12.85
N ARG A 37 -1.16 -5.58 12.63
CA ARG A 37 -1.58 -5.00 11.35
C ARG A 37 -0.37 -4.34 10.70
N THR A 38 -0.10 -4.66 9.45
CA THR A 38 1.02 -4.08 8.70
C THR A 38 0.49 -3.21 7.56
N ILE A 39 1.00 -1.98 7.46
CA ILE A 39 0.65 -1.01 6.43
C ILE A 39 1.93 -0.55 5.75
N LEU A 40 1.99 -0.59 4.43
CA LEU A 40 3.03 0.06 3.65
C LEU A 40 2.56 1.46 3.27
N ILE A 41 3.41 2.45 3.46
CA ILE A 41 3.10 3.84 3.11
C ILE A 41 4.19 4.35 2.19
N GLY A 42 3.80 4.97 1.08
CA GLY A 42 4.75 5.51 0.12
C GLY A 42 4.17 6.67 -0.70
N PRO A 43 5.02 7.34 -1.48
CA PRO A 43 4.56 8.26 -2.51
C PRO A 43 3.87 7.48 -3.65
N THR A 44 2.94 8.12 -4.35
CA THR A 44 2.57 7.70 -5.70
C THR A 44 3.46 8.40 -6.72
N PHE A 45 3.95 7.66 -7.73
CA PHE A 45 4.78 8.20 -8.81
C PHE A 45 4.04 8.28 -10.15
N ALA A 46 3.01 7.47 -10.32
CA ALA A 46 2.17 7.46 -11.52
C ALA A 46 0.80 8.07 -11.19
N THR A 47 0.46 9.18 -11.84
CA THR A 47 -0.87 9.80 -11.80
C THR A 47 -1.66 9.56 -13.08
N GLU A 48 -1.01 9.15 -14.16
CA GLU A 48 -1.65 8.71 -15.40
C GLU A 48 -2.21 7.29 -15.27
N GLY A 49 -3.26 6.97 -16.04
CA GLY A 49 -4.00 5.70 -15.93
C GLY A 49 -5.23 5.78 -15.03
N GLY A 50 -5.98 4.68 -14.92
CA GLY A 50 -7.11 4.54 -14.00
C GLY A 50 -6.70 3.94 -12.66
N ALA A 51 -7.68 3.58 -11.83
CA ALA A 51 -7.45 2.92 -10.54
C ALA A 51 -6.70 1.58 -10.68
N ASP A 52 -6.92 0.87 -11.79
CA ASP A 52 -6.27 -0.40 -12.07
C ASP A 52 -4.75 -0.21 -12.20
N GLY A 53 -4.00 -0.90 -11.35
CA GLY A 53 -2.53 -0.89 -11.38
C GLY A 53 -1.86 0.13 -10.46
N ARG A 54 -2.60 1.03 -9.78
CA ARG A 54 -2.01 2.00 -8.83
C ARG A 54 -1.20 1.34 -7.69
N LEU A 55 -1.58 0.14 -7.28
CA LEU A 55 -0.89 -0.65 -6.25
C LEU A 55 -0.02 -1.79 -6.83
N GLY A 56 0.31 -1.68 -8.12
CA GLY A 56 1.08 -2.67 -8.88
C GLY A 56 0.23 -3.83 -9.41
N PRO A 57 0.85 -4.79 -10.14
CA PRO A 57 0.13 -5.85 -10.88
C PRO A 57 -0.73 -6.81 -10.04
N ALA A 58 -0.44 -6.90 -8.73
CA ALA A 58 -1.19 -7.74 -7.79
C ALA A 58 -1.86 -6.90 -6.69
N GLY A 59 -2.14 -5.63 -7.02
CA GLY A 59 -2.79 -4.66 -6.17
C GLY A 59 -4.30 -4.62 -6.39
N GLU A 60 -5.04 -4.37 -5.32
CA GLU A 60 -6.48 -4.13 -5.32
C GLU A 60 -6.71 -2.75 -4.70
N VAL A 61 -7.26 -1.82 -5.48
CA VAL A 61 -7.59 -0.46 -5.01
C VAL A 61 -8.97 -0.45 -4.39
N LEU A 62 -9.06 -0.04 -3.13
CA LEU A 62 -10.31 0.07 -2.38
C LEU A 62 -10.76 1.53 -2.22
N TYR A 63 -9.80 2.45 -2.25
CA TYR A 63 -10.05 3.88 -2.26
C TYR A 63 -8.99 4.56 -3.12
N SER A 64 -9.39 5.54 -3.92
CA SER A 64 -8.50 6.41 -4.67
C SER A 64 -9.19 7.73 -4.87
N SER A 65 -8.66 8.79 -4.27
CA SER A 65 -9.18 10.13 -4.47
C SER A 65 -8.87 10.67 -5.87
N ILE A 66 -7.76 10.24 -6.47
CA ILE A 66 -7.36 10.60 -7.84
C ILE A 66 -8.32 9.98 -8.86
N ASP A 67 -8.72 8.73 -8.65
CA ASP A 67 -9.53 7.97 -9.61
C ASP A 67 -11.04 7.95 -9.25
N GLY A 68 -11.44 8.66 -8.19
CA GLY A 68 -12.84 8.76 -7.75
C GLY A 68 -13.41 7.51 -7.06
N VAL A 69 -12.56 6.54 -6.70
CA VAL A 69 -12.96 5.32 -5.99
C VAL A 69 -13.18 5.65 -4.51
N THR A 70 -14.45 5.77 -4.11
CA THR A 70 -14.81 6.26 -2.76
C THR A 70 -15.76 5.33 -1.99
N GLN A 71 -16.16 4.20 -2.57
CA GLN A 71 -17.14 3.28 -1.98
C GLN A 71 -16.47 2.27 -1.02
N HIS A 72 -15.81 2.75 0.02
CA HIS A 72 -15.19 1.92 1.05
C HIS A 72 -15.36 2.55 2.46
N PRO A 73 -15.49 1.77 3.54
CA PRO A 73 -15.66 2.32 4.90
C PRO A 73 -14.55 3.28 5.33
N VAL A 74 -13.33 3.09 4.83
CA VAL A 74 -12.15 3.91 5.13
C VAL A 74 -12.21 5.30 4.48
N SER A 75 -13.02 5.48 3.43
CA SER A 75 -13.04 6.69 2.61
C SER A 75 -13.28 7.95 3.43
N ARG A 76 -14.18 7.89 4.41
CA ARG A 76 -14.47 9.05 5.27
C ARG A 76 -13.23 9.55 6.01
N ALA A 77 -12.41 8.64 6.53
CA ALA A 77 -11.19 8.98 7.27
C ALA A 77 -10.10 9.48 6.32
N LEU A 78 -9.89 8.81 5.18
CA LEU A 78 -8.88 9.24 4.20
C LEU A 78 -9.26 10.56 3.53
N ASP A 79 -10.54 10.79 3.26
CA ASP A 79 -11.03 12.06 2.71
C ASP A 79 -10.81 13.23 3.68
N GLN A 80 -10.87 12.98 4.99
CA GLN A 80 -10.53 14.00 5.97
C GLN A 80 -9.04 14.37 5.87
N VAL A 81 -8.15 13.37 5.84
CA VAL A 81 -6.70 13.59 5.68
C VAL A 81 -6.39 14.30 4.36
N ARG A 82 -6.98 13.85 3.25
CA ARG A 82 -6.85 14.49 1.94
C ARG A 82 -7.20 15.97 1.99
N ARG A 83 -8.31 16.34 2.65
CA ARG A 83 -8.74 17.74 2.76
C ARG A 83 -7.83 18.55 3.69
N ASP A 84 -7.45 18.00 4.83
CA ASP A 84 -6.67 18.71 5.84
C ASP A 84 -5.23 18.97 5.40
N PHE A 85 -4.66 18.06 4.61
CA PHE A 85 -3.27 18.13 4.17
C PHE A 85 -3.13 18.43 2.67
N HIS A 86 -4.22 18.61 1.94
CA HIS A 86 -4.23 18.90 0.51
C HIS A 86 -3.48 17.87 -0.36
N VAL A 87 -3.50 16.60 0.05
CA VAL A 87 -2.83 15.48 -0.64
C VAL A 87 -3.84 14.56 -1.30
N GLU A 88 -3.49 13.91 -2.41
CA GLU A 88 -4.31 12.80 -2.91
C GLU A 88 -3.87 11.48 -2.28
N ILE A 89 -4.81 10.55 -2.09
CA ILE A 89 -4.56 9.29 -1.39
C ILE A 89 -5.14 8.12 -2.17
N ILE A 90 -4.36 7.04 -2.24
CA ILE A 90 -4.76 5.75 -2.77
C ILE A 90 -4.58 4.73 -1.66
N TYR A 91 -5.57 3.87 -1.45
CA TYR A 91 -5.54 2.82 -0.44
C TYR A 91 -6.09 1.51 -0.99
N GLY A 92 -5.48 0.42 -0.52
CA GLY A 92 -5.96 -0.92 -0.81
C GLY A 92 -4.98 -1.98 -0.35
N TYR A 93 -4.97 -3.11 -1.03
CA TYR A 93 -4.11 -4.24 -0.70
C TYR A 93 -3.14 -4.55 -1.82
N ARG A 94 -1.95 -5.03 -1.45
CA ARG A 94 -0.98 -5.59 -2.39
C ARG A 94 -0.55 -6.97 -1.94
N ARG A 95 -0.50 -7.91 -2.89
CA ARG A 95 -0.01 -9.27 -2.62
C ARG A 95 1.50 -9.35 -2.80
N PHE A 96 2.15 -9.96 -1.81
CA PHE A 96 3.55 -10.38 -1.85
C PHE A 96 3.62 -11.89 -1.87
N GLN A 97 4.55 -12.41 -2.67
CA GLN A 97 4.86 -13.83 -2.74
C GLN A 97 6.33 -14.03 -2.47
N ASP A 98 6.66 -15.05 -1.68
CA ASP A 98 8.04 -15.44 -1.45
C ASP A 98 8.63 -16.10 -2.71
N PRO A 99 9.84 -15.73 -3.17
CA PRO A 99 10.43 -16.35 -4.37
C PRO A 99 10.83 -17.81 -4.19
N HIS A 100 11.05 -18.26 -2.95
CA HIS A 100 11.62 -19.58 -2.65
C HIS A 100 10.63 -20.53 -1.95
N SER A 101 9.44 -20.04 -1.61
CA SER A 101 8.38 -20.81 -0.97
C SER A 101 7.01 -20.44 -1.55
N ALA A 102 5.97 -21.21 -1.20
CA ALA A 102 4.60 -20.92 -1.61
C ALA A 102 3.92 -19.82 -0.75
N ALA A 103 4.67 -19.16 0.14
CA ALA A 103 4.09 -18.18 1.06
C ALA A 103 3.57 -16.95 0.30
N ARG A 104 2.32 -16.60 0.58
CA ARG A 104 1.63 -15.43 0.02
C ARG A 104 0.98 -14.63 1.13
N VAL A 105 1.05 -13.31 1.04
CA VAL A 105 0.44 -12.38 1.99
C VAL A 105 -0.12 -11.17 1.26
N ALA A 106 -1.30 -10.71 1.67
CA ALA A 106 -1.84 -9.42 1.24
C ALA A 106 -1.61 -8.41 2.35
N VAL A 107 -1.07 -7.24 2.02
CA VAL A 107 -0.69 -6.19 2.97
C VAL A 107 -1.35 -4.90 2.54
N GLU A 108 -1.78 -4.10 3.52
CA GLU A 108 -2.37 -2.79 3.26
C GLU A 108 -1.32 -1.84 2.70
N VAL A 109 -1.73 -1.04 1.73
CA VAL A 109 -0.88 -0.01 1.12
C VAL A 109 -1.64 1.30 1.11
N VAL A 110 -0.96 2.38 1.50
CA VAL A 110 -1.39 3.76 1.36
C VAL A 110 -0.36 4.46 0.48
N LEU A 111 -0.79 4.96 -0.68
CA LEU A 111 0.02 5.89 -1.47
C LEU A 111 -0.49 7.31 -1.30
N ILE A 112 0.44 8.25 -1.27
CA ILE A 112 0.16 9.67 -1.06
C ILE A 112 0.77 10.45 -2.22
N ASP A 113 -0.04 11.30 -2.85
CA ASP A 113 0.42 12.31 -3.79
C ASP A 113 0.55 13.65 -3.06
N VAL A 114 1.77 14.20 -3.06
CA VAL A 114 2.10 15.50 -2.42
C VAL A 114 2.37 16.61 -3.44
N SER A 115 2.10 16.36 -4.73
CA SER A 115 2.35 17.33 -5.80
C SER A 115 1.29 18.43 -5.94
N ARG A 116 0.30 18.46 -5.04
CA ARG A 116 -0.81 19.43 -5.04
C ARG A 116 -0.61 20.57 -4.04
#